data_AF-A0A4C1W8D1-F1
#
_entry.id   AF-A0A4C1W8D1-F1
#
_cell.length_a   1.000
_cell.length_b   1.000
_cell.length_c   1.000
_cell.angle_alpha   90.00
_cell.angle_beta   90.00
_cell.angle_gamma   90.00
#
_symmetry.space_group_name_H-M   'P 1'
#
loop_
_entity.id
_entity.type
_entity.pdbx_description
1 polymer ?
#
loop_
_entity_poly.entity_id
_entity_poly.type
_entity_poly.pdbx_seq_one_letter_code
_entity_poly.pdbx_strand_id
1 'polypeptide(L)'
;MEKLKGGIFDGPQIRQLMKDTDFIKVMTVPESDAWKSFVLVVENFLGNHKAPNYEEIVQNMLTNFQTLGANMSIKLHYLRNHLDKFPDNLGNYSEEQGERFHQDLKVMEERYQGRWDCHMMADYCWSLKRDCPLKNYKRKAHKRRFIEI
;
A
#
# COMPACT_ATOMS: atom_id res chain seq x y z
N MET A 1 15.33 8.15 -0.55
CA MET A 1 16.08 8.50 -1.77
C MET A 1 16.74 7.28 -2.43
N GLU A 2 17.47 6.44 -1.69
CA GLU A 2 18.11 5.25 -2.29
C GLU A 2 17.14 4.24 -2.92
N LYS A 3 16.02 3.93 -2.26
CA LYS A 3 15.00 3.01 -2.82
C LYS A 3 14.43 3.47 -4.16
N LEU A 4 14.10 4.75 -4.29
CA LEU A 4 13.60 5.33 -5.55
C LEU A 4 14.65 5.29 -6.66
N LYS A 5 15.93 5.58 -6.34
CA LYS A 5 17.03 5.46 -7.31
C LYS A 5 17.24 4.02 -7.76
N GLY A 6 16.95 3.04 -6.90
CA GLY A 6 16.96 1.61 -7.22
C GLY A 6 15.67 1.09 -7.86
N GLY A 7 14.68 1.94 -8.14
CA GLY A 7 13.39 1.53 -8.70
C GLY A 7 12.52 0.69 -7.75
N ILE A 8 12.77 0.78 -6.45
CA ILE A 8 12.01 0.06 -5.41
C ILE A 8 10.88 0.96 -4.92
N PHE A 9 9.66 0.50 -5.17
CA PHE A 9 8.42 1.17 -4.74
C PHE A 9 7.73 0.38 -3.63
N ASP A 10 7.14 1.10 -2.68
CA ASP A 10 6.23 0.51 -1.68
C ASP A 10 4.76 0.55 -2.14
N GLY A 11 3.88 -0.13 -1.40
CA GLY A 11 2.46 -0.22 -1.73
C GLY A 11 1.78 1.15 -1.89
N PRO A 12 1.95 2.11 -0.95
CA PRO A 12 1.44 3.47 -1.10
C PRO A 12 1.93 4.19 -2.35
N GLN A 13 3.21 4.09 -2.69
CA GLN A 13 3.78 4.69 -3.91
C GLN A 13 3.19 4.09 -5.18
N ILE A 14 3.04 2.76 -5.24
CA ILE A 14 2.41 2.08 -6.38
C ILE A 14 0.98 2.61 -6.57
N ARG A 15 0.21 2.77 -5.49
CA ARG A 15 -1.15 3.33 -5.57
C ARG A 15 -1.20 4.79 -6.02
N GLN A 16 -0.17 5.58 -5.73
CA GLN A 16 -0.06 6.94 -6.27
C GLN A 16 0.17 6.89 -7.77
N LEU A 17 1.09 6.03 -8.23
CA LEU A 17 1.36 5.84 -9.66
C LEU A 17 0.13 5.33 -10.42
N MET A 18 -0.68 4.45 -9.84
CA MET A 18 -1.93 3.97 -10.46
C MET A 18 -2.95 5.09 -10.69
N LYS A 19 -2.93 6.14 -9.87
CA LYS A 19 -3.82 7.31 -10.01
C LYS A 19 -3.28 8.36 -10.97
N ASP A 20 -2.00 8.28 -11.31
CA ASP A 20 -1.35 9.22 -12.20
C ASP A 20 -1.61 8.85 -13.66
N THR A 21 -2.48 9.63 -14.31
CA THR A 21 -2.84 9.44 -15.72
C THR A 21 -1.71 9.78 -16.69
N ASP A 22 -0.73 10.59 -16.26
CA ASP A 22 0.41 10.99 -17.08
C ASP A 22 1.53 9.96 -17.03
N PHE A 23 1.57 9.10 -16.00
CA PHE A 23 2.58 8.06 -15.85
C PHE A 23 2.63 7.09 -17.04
N ILE A 24 1.48 6.76 -17.62
CA ILE A 24 1.41 5.89 -18.81
C ILE A 24 2.02 6.58 -20.04
N LYS A 25 1.99 7.92 -20.12
CA LYS A 25 2.44 8.68 -21.29
C LYS A 25 3.96 8.68 -21.45
N VAL A 26 4.71 8.38 -20.38
CA VAL A 26 6.18 8.31 -20.40
C VAL A 26 6.72 6.91 -20.67
N MET A 27 5.84 5.92 -20.87
CA MET A 27 6.21 4.52 -21.10
C MET A 27 6.26 4.18 -22.59
N THR A 28 7.08 3.21 -22.95
CA THR A 28 6.99 2.51 -24.24
C THR A 28 5.70 1.69 -24.33
N VAL A 29 5.33 1.27 -25.54
CA VAL A 29 4.12 0.44 -25.75
C VAL A 29 4.14 -0.82 -24.87
N PRO A 30 5.21 -1.66 -24.87
CA PRO A 30 5.24 -2.87 -24.05
C PRO A 30 5.18 -2.58 -22.54
N GLU A 31 5.84 -1.53 -22.07
CA GLU A 31 5.78 -1.10 -20.66
C GLU A 31 4.37 -0.67 -20.29
N SER A 32 3.70 0.09 -21.16
CA SER A 32 2.33 0.55 -20.92
C SER A 32 1.32 -0.60 -20.89
N ASP A 33 1.50 -1.62 -21.72
CA ASP A 33 0.62 -2.80 -21.77
C ASP A 33 0.83 -3.70 -20.54
N ALA A 34 2.09 -3.89 -20.13
CA ALA A 34 2.42 -4.55 -18.88
C ALA A 34 1.85 -3.80 -17.67
N TRP A 35 2.00 -2.46 -17.63
CA TRP A 35 1.45 -1.64 -16.55
C TRP A 35 -0.08 -1.70 -16.48
N LYS A 36 -0.79 -1.52 -17.59
CA LYS A 36 -2.25 -1.60 -17.63
C LYS A 36 -2.77 -2.97 -17.19
N SER A 37 -2.15 -4.04 -17.66
CA SER A 37 -2.52 -5.40 -17.24
C SER A 37 -2.24 -5.67 -15.76
N PHE A 38 -1.14 -5.12 -15.21
CA PHE A 38 -0.88 -5.14 -13.77
C PHE A 38 -1.96 -4.39 -12.97
N VAL A 39 -2.34 -3.18 -13.40
CA VAL A 39 -3.41 -2.40 -12.76
C VAL A 39 -4.72 -3.18 -12.75
N LEU A 40 -5.07 -3.84 -13.85
CA LEU A 40 -6.26 -4.69 -13.93
C LEU A 40 -6.22 -5.85 -12.92
N VAL A 41 -5.08 -6.52 -12.75
CA VAL A 41 -4.91 -7.58 -11.74
C VAL A 41 -5.09 -7.01 -10.33
N VAL A 42 -4.55 -5.82 -10.04
CA VAL A 42 -4.70 -5.20 -8.72
C VAL A 42 -6.16 -4.91 -8.40
N GLU A 43 -6.91 -4.38 -9.36
CA GLU A 43 -8.32 -3.97 -9.17
C GLU A 43 -9.29 -5.16 -9.15
N ASN A 44 -9.03 -6.20 -9.94
CA ASN A 44 -9.99 -7.28 -10.19
C ASN A 44 -9.62 -8.61 -9.54
N PHE A 45 -8.43 -8.73 -8.93
CA PHE A 45 -8.00 -9.95 -8.27
C PHE A 45 -7.41 -9.70 -6.88
N LEU A 46 -6.41 -8.81 -6.75
CA LEU A 46 -5.68 -8.63 -5.48
C LEU A 46 -6.42 -7.79 -4.42
N GLY A 47 -7.61 -7.28 -4.75
CA GLY A 47 -8.41 -6.44 -3.86
C GLY A 47 -9.41 -7.22 -2.99
N ASN A 48 -10.48 -6.51 -2.60
CA ASN A 48 -11.60 -7.08 -1.85
C ASN A 48 -12.57 -7.88 -2.71
N HIS A 49 -12.42 -7.80 -4.03
CA HIS A 49 -13.29 -8.43 -5.01
C HIS A 49 -12.43 -9.23 -5.99
N LYS A 50 -12.85 -10.47 -6.22
CA LYS A 50 -12.28 -11.39 -7.21
C LYS A 50 -13.24 -11.49 -8.39
N ALA A 51 -12.82 -10.98 -9.53
CA ALA A 51 -13.63 -11.00 -10.75
C ALA A 51 -13.81 -12.43 -11.27
N PRO A 52 -14.96 -12.77 -11.89
CA PRO A 52 -15.17 -14.11 -12.45
C PRO A 52 -14.13 -14.51 -13.50
N ASN A 53 -13.60 -13.55 -14.26
CA ASN A 53 -12.58 -13.76 -15.30
C ASN A 53 -11.15 -13.46 -14.80
N TYR A 54 -10.89 -13.52 -13.48
CA TYR A 54 -9.57 -13.22 -12.91
C TYR A 54 -8.42 -14.05 -13.51
N GLU A 55 -8.68 -15.31 -13.89
CA GLU A 55 -7.67 -16.20 -14.50
C GLU A 55 -7.16 -15.65 -15.83
N GLU A 56 -8.08 -15.16 -16.67
CA GLU A 56 -7.76 -14.51 -17.93
C GLU A 56 -6.99 -13.21 -17.71
N ILE A 57 -7.42 -12.40 -16.74
CA ILE A 57 -6.76 -11.13 -16.39
C ILE A 57 -5.31 -11.37 -15.95
N VAL A 58 -5.08 -12.38 -15.08
CA VAL A 58 -3.74 -12.76 -14.64
C VAL A 58 -2.90 -13.32 -15.79
N GLN A 59 -3.48 -14.16 -16.65
CA GLN A 59 -2.77 -14.74 -17.79
C GLN A 59 -2.36 -13.67 -18.82
N ASN A 60 -3.20 -12.66 -19.04
CA ASN A 60 -2.89 -11.51 -19.89
C ASN A 60 -1.72 -10.70 -19.32
N MET A 61 -1.70 -10.47 -18.00
CA MET A 61 -0.56 -9.81 -17.33
C MET A 61 0.73 -10.62 -17.49
N LEU A 62 0.70 -11.94 -17.28
CA LEU A 62 1.87 -12.80 -17.44
C LEU A 62 2.43 -12.76 -18.86
N THR A 63 1.56 -12.75 -19.87
CA THR A 63 1.95 -12.62 -21.29
C THR A 63 2.60 -11.27 -21.57
N ASN A 64 2.01 -10.17 -21.09
CA ASN A 64 2.57 -8.83 -21.28
C ASN A 64 3.94 -8.68 -20.59
N PHE A 65 4.10 -9.25 -19.39
CA PHE A 65 5.38 -9.26 -18.68
C PHE A 65 6.44 -10.08 -19.44
N GLN A 66 6.05 -11.19 -20.05
CA GLN A 66 6.94 -11.96 -20.91
C GLN A 66 7.36 -11.16 -22.15
N THR A 67 6.42 -10.47 -22.82
CA THR A 67 6.71 -9.60 -23.97
C THR A 67 7.64 -8.44 -23.60
N LEU A 68 7.47 -7.87 -22.39
CA LEU A 68 8.37 -6.86 -21.85
C LEU A 68 9.79 -7.38 -21.57
N GLY A 69 9.98 -8.71 -21.54
CA GLY A 69 11.25 -9.34 -21.18
C GLY A 69 11.48 -9.42 -19.67
N ALA A 70 10.42 -9.37 -18.86
CA ALA A 70 10.53 -9.46 -17.41
C ALA A 70 10.90 -10.89 -16.97
N ASN A 71 11.88 -10.99 -16.09
CA ASN A 71 12.23 -12.27 -15.45
C ASN A 71 11.11 -12.73 -14.50
N MET A 72 10.92 -14.05 -14.40
CA MET A 72 9.94 -14.63 -13.49
C MET A 72 10.42 -14.48 -12.04
N SER A 73 9.84 -13.53 -11.31
CA SER A 73 10.04 -13.42 -9.87
C SER A 73 9.32 -14.54 -9.12
N ILE A 74 9.71 -14.80 -7.87
CA ILE A 74 9.02 -15.77 -7.01
C ILE A 74 7.53 -15.43 -6.84
N LYS A 75 7.18 -14.13 -6.80
CA LYS A 75 5.80 -13.67 -6.69
C LYS A 75 5.00 -14.01 -7.95
N LEU A 76 5.57 -13.77 -9.14
CA LEU A 76 4.91 -14.13 -10.40
C LEU A 76 4.81 -15.65 -10.57
N HIS A 77 5.84 -16.39 -10.15
CA HIS A 77 5.81 -17.85 -10.17
C HIS A 77 4.68 -18.40 -9.28
N TYR A 78 4.55 -17.89 -8.06
CA TYR A 78 3.48 -18.28 -7.15
C TYR A 78 2.11 -17.91 -7.71
N LEU A 79 1.95 -16.69 -8.21
CA LEU A 79 0.71 -16.21 -8.83
C LEU A 79 0.27 -17.11 -10.00
N ARG A 80 1.21 -17.56 -10.84
CA ARG A 80 0.94 -18.43 -11.98
C ARG A 80 0.56 -19.86 -11.57
N ASN A 81 1.26 -20.45 -10.60
CA ASN A 81 1.12 -21.89 -10.29
C ASN A 81 0.14 -22.19 -9.16
N HIS A 82 -0.18 -21.20 -8.34
CA HIS A 82 -1.00 -21.38 -7.14
C HIS A 82 -2.20 -20.44 -7.13
N LEU A 83 -2.69 -20.08 -8.32
CA LEU A 83 -3.83 -19.17 -8.47
C LEU A 83 -5.09 -19.74 -7.77
N ASP A 84 -5.24 -21.06 -7.75
CA ASP A 84 -6.28 -21.81 -7.06
C ASP A 84 -6.22 -21.70 -5.52
N LYS A 85 -5.07 -21.32 -4.96
CA LYS A 85 -4.86 -21.19 -3.51
C LYS A 85 -5.32 -19.85 -2.95
N PHE A 86 -5.63 -18.87 -3.79
CA PHE A 86 -6.03 -17.54 -3.33
C PHE A 86 -7.50 -17.53 -2.90
N PRO A 87 -7.81 -17.08 -1.66
CA PRO A 87 -9.19 -16.92 -1.21
C PRO A 87 -9.93 -15.84 -2.01
N ASP A 88 -11.26 -15.82 -1.91
CA ASP A 88 -12.11 -14.92 -2.72
C ASP A 88 -11.96 -13.43 -2.37
N ASN A 89 -11.53 -13.11 -1.15
CA ASN A 89 -11.28 -11.75 -0.71
C ASN A 89 -9.86 -11.65 -0.14
N LEU A 90 -8.92 -11.18 -0.96
CA LEU A 90 -7.51 -11.04 -0.59
C LEU A 90 -7.25 -9.83 0.28
N GLY A 91 -8.04 -8.77 0.13
CA GLY A 91 -7.91 -7.57 0.96
C GLY A 91 -8.08 -7.87 2.45
N ASN A 92 -8.94 -8.84 2.83
CA ASN A 92 -9.10 -9.26 4.22
C ASN A 92 -7.87 -9.97 4.83
N TYR A 93 -7.03 -10.59 3.99
CA TYR A 93 -5.82 -11.31 4.40
C TYR A 93 -4.54 -10.53 4.08
N SER A 94 -4.67 -9.29 3.60
CA SER A 94 -3.54 -8.46 3.26
C SER A 94 -2.83 -7.94 4.52
N GLU A 95 -1.51 -8.01 4.53
CA GLU A 95 -0.64 -7.40 5.56
C GLU A 95 -0.53 -5.88 5.44
N GLU A 96 -1.36 -5.24 4.60
CA GLU A 96 -1.36 -3.80 4.39
C GLU A 96 -1.47 -2.99 5.69
N GLN A 97 -2.29 -3.45 6.65
CA GLN A 97 -2.41 -2.77 7.93
C GLN A 97 -1.12 -2.85 8.75
N GLY A 98 -0.41 -3.98 8.70
CA GLY A 98 0.89 -4.16 9.33
C GLY A 98 1.97 -3.28 8.69
N GLU A 99 2.01 -3.22 7.36
CA GLU A 99 2.92 -2.34 6.63
C GLU A 99 2.66 -0.86 6.93
N ARG A 100 1.39 -0.45 6.99
CA ARG A 100 1.01 0.91 7.38
C ARG A 100 1.42 1.22 8.82
N PHE A 101 1.22 0.27 9.75
CA PHE A 101 1.66 0.41 11.13
C PHE A 101 3.17 0.69 11.24
N HIS A 102 4.01 -0.04 10.51
CA HIS A 102 5.46 0.20 10.49
C HIS A 102 5.82 1.58 9.94
N GLN A 103 5.14 2.05 8.90
CA GLN A 103 5.36 3.38 8.34
C GLN A 103 4.96 4.49 9.33
N ASP A 104 3.80 4.36 9.97
CA ASP A 104 3.33 5.32 10.97
C ASP A 104 4.27 5.34 12.19
N LEU A 105 4.72 4.17 12.66
CA LEU A 105 5.66 4.07 13.76
C LEU A 105 6.99 4.74 13.45
N LYS A 106 7.51 4.58 12.24
CA LYS A 106 8.74 5.27 11.83
C LYS A 106 8.60 6.79 11.94
N VAL A 107 7.47 7.34 11.49
CA VAL A 107 7.18 8.79 11.60
C VAL A 107 7.04 9.21 13.06
N MET A 108 6.41 8.39 13.90
CA MET A 108 6.30 8.65 15.33
C MET A 108 7.67 8.62 16.02
N GLU A 109 8.52 7.65 15.71
CA GLU A 109 9.88 7.56 16.24
C GLU A 109 10.71 8.80 15.90
N GLU A 110 10.66 9.27 14.64
CA GLU A 110 11.31 10.51 14.20
C GLU A 110 10.80 11.73 14.99
N ARG A 111 9.47 11.86 15.18
CA ARG A 111 8.85 12.95 15.95
C ARG A 111 9.28 12.95 17.42
N TYR A 112 9.44 11.76 18.00
CA TYR A 112 9.83 11.59 19.40
C TYR A 112 11.35 11.44 19.58
N GLN A 113 12.14 11.66 18.52
CA GLN A 113 13.61 11.62 18.53
C GLN A 113 14.16 10.29 19.05
N GLY A 114 13.55 9.17 18.65
CA GLY A 114 13.94 7.83 19.08
C GLY A 114 13.47 7.45 20.50
N ARG A 115 12.70 8.30 21.18
CA ARG A 115 12.11 7.94 22.49
C ARG A 115 10.92 7.01 22.31
N TRP A 116 11.07 5.78 22.75
CA TRP A 116 10.00 4.77 22.82
C TRP A 116 9.38 4.73 24.23
N ASP A 117 8.46 5.65 24.51
CA ASP A 117 7.77 5.73 25.80
C ASP A 117 6.25 5.55 25.71
N CYS A 118 5.59 5.45 26.87
CA CYS A 118 4.14 5.30 26.93
C CYS A 118 3.38 6.50 26.35
N HIS A 119 3.99 7.69 26.30
CA HIS A 119 3.38 8.89 25.75
C HIS A 119 3.35 8.84 24.22
N MET A 120 4.42 8.37 23.58
CA MET A 120 4.48 8.13 22.13
C MET A 120 3.40 7.15 21.71
N MET A 121 3.30 6.01 22.40
CA MET A 121 2.27 5.00 22.10
C MET A 121 0.86 5.53 22.35
N ALA A 122 0.64 6.31 23.43
CA ALA A 122 -0.65 6.94 23.69
C ALA A 122 -1.04 7.95 22.61
N ASP A 123 -0.08 8.74 22.11
CA ASP A 123 -0.30 9.70 21.02
C ASP A 123 -0.57 8.97 19.68
N TYR A 124 0.09 7.84 19.42
CA TYR A 124 -0.19 6.99 18.26
C TYR A 124 -1.62 6.40 18.31
N CYS A 125 -2.01 5.79 19.44
CA CYS A 125 -3.37 5.31 19.62
C CYS A 125 -4.39 6.45 19.48
N TRP A 126 -4.03 7.65 19.93
CA TRP A 126 -4.85 8.83 19.79
C TRP A 126 -4.98 9.31 18.33
N SER A 127 -3.90 9.28 17.54
CA SER A 127 -3.97 9.62 16.11
C SER A 127 -4.89 8.67 15.36
N LEU A 128 -4.75 7.36 15.58
CA LEU A 128 -5.64 6.35 14.99
C LEU A 128 -7.11 6.59 15.34
N LYS A 129 -7.40 6.97 16.59
CA LYS A 129 -8.76 7.23 17.05
C LYS A 129 -9.37 8.49 16.40
N ARG A 130 -8.57 9.52 16.14
CA ARG A 130 -9.04 10.75 15.46
C ARG A 130 -9.31 10.53 13.98
N ASP A 131 -8.56 9.67 13.32
CA ASP A 131 -8.68 9.43 11.88
C ASP A 131 -9.88 8.53 11.55
N CYS A 132 -10.63 8.08 12.56
CA CYS A 132 -11.91 7.39 12.39
C CYS A 132 -12.97 8.38 11.84
N PRO A 133 -13.45 8.21 10.60
CA PRO A 133 -14.37 9.17 9.95
C PRO A 133 -15.74 9.28 10.65
N LEU A 134 -16.08 8.29 11.49
CA LEU A 134 -17.39 8.15 12.11
C LEU A 134 -17.59 9.03 13.35
N LYS A 135 -16.54 9.65 13.89
CA LYS A 135 -16.63 10.40 15.16
C LYS A 135 -15.75 11.65 15.19
N ASN A 136 -16.39 12.81 15.41
CA ASN A 136 -15.69 14.08 15.66
C ASN A 136 -15.10 14.10 17.08
N TYR A 137 -13.77 13.96 17.21
CA TYR A 137 -13.08 14.01 18.49
C TYR A 137 -12.40 15.37 18.72
N LYS A 138 -12.75 16.05 19.82
CA LYS A 138 -12.04 17.24 20.32
C LYS A 138 -11.18 16.85 21.53
N ARG A 139 -9.87 17.11 21.48
CA ARG A 139 -8.99 16.96 22.65
C ARG A 139 -9.39 18.01 23.70
N LYS A 140 -9.80 17.58 24.90
CA LYS A 140 -9.97 18.50 26.03
C LYS A 140 -8.59 18.97 26.47
N ALA A 141 -8.29 20.25 26.25
CA ALA A 141 -7.11 20.90 26.79
C ALA A 141 -7.44 21.42 28.19
N HIS A 142 -6.81 20.86 29.23
CA HIS A 142 -6.85 21.47 30.55
C HIS A 142 -5.88 22.66 30.56
N LYS A 143 -6.41 23.89 30.57
CA LYS A 143 -5.60 25.09 30.81
C LYS A 143 -5.01 24.99 32.22
N ARG A 144 -3.69 24.82 32.33
CA ARG A 144 -2.99 25.12 33.59
C ARG A 144 -3.05 26.62 33.79
N ARG A 145 -3.67 27.08 34.89
CA ARG A 145 -3.52 28.47 35.33
C ARG A 145 -2.14 28.55 35.97
N PHE A 146 -1.25 29.32 35.37
CA PHE A 146 -0.05 29.75 36.07
C PHE A 146 -0.53 30.74 37.13
N ILE A 147 -0.33 30.38 38.39
CA ILE A 147 -0.48 31.32 39.50
C ILE A 147 0.86 32.05 39.54
N GLU A 148 0.86 33.32 39.19
CA GLU A 148 1.99 34.22 39.46
C GLU A 148 2.10 34.35 40.99
N ILE A 149 3.28 34.04 41.54
CA ILE A 149 3.64 34.29 42.94
C ILE A 149 4.23 35.69 43.00
#